data_AF-A0AAU2XV80-F1
#
_entry.id   AF-A0AAU2XV80-F1
#
_cell.length_a   1.000
_cell.length_b   1.000
_cell.length_c   1.000
_cell.angle_alpha   90.00
_cell.angle_beta   90.00
_cell.angle_gamma   90.00
#
_symmetry.space_group_name_H-M   'P 1'
#
loop_
_entity.id
_entity.type
_entity.pdbx_description
1 polymer ?
#
loop_
_entity_poly.entity_id
_entity_poly.type
_entity_poly.pdbx_seq_one_letter_code
_entity_poly.pdbx_strand_id
1 'polypeptide(L)'
;MTAVDHQLVKRFRQDAGDRIAEQRRLDQASNVTPMSTEDERQYARAVIAQILEEYARTEINAGRTPLDAETEEQYAAAVHAALFGVGRLQPLLDNPEVENIDINGSDQVFVGYADGREVTGDPVAETDEELIELIQVLGAYSGLSSRPFDSANPQLDLRLPDGSRLSAVMDVTRRPALSIRRARMGKVFISDLVGNGTIAPEVAHFLACAVRARKNIMIAGATNAGKTTLLRALANEIPPHERLITVERALELGLDTFPDLHPNVVAFEERLPNSEGQGMISMAELVRRSLRMNPSRVIVGEVLGDEIVTMLNAMSQGNDGSLSTIHANSSSEVFNRISTYALQARERLPIEASQMLIAGAVNFVVFIQRRNNFQTGGRLQRMVTSVREVNGVDGRVLSSEVFAETPDGRIVPHAPIACLEDLMAQGYRPTGTWG
;
A
#
# COMPACT_ATOMS: atom_id res chain seq x y z
N MET A 1 6.71 17.53 -30.81
CA MET A 1 5.98 16.28 -30.55
C MET A 1 4.52 16.52 -30.88
N THR A 2 4.04 15.94 -31.96
CA THR A 2 2.62 15.93 -32.30
C THR A 2 1.88 15.12 -31.25
N ALA A 3 0.89 15.73 -30.58
CA ALA A 3 0.06 15.02 -29.62
C ALA A 3 -0.69 13.87 -30.31
N VAL A 4 -0.82 12.73 -29.64
CA VAL A 4 -1.56 11.56 -30.14
C VAL A 4 -3.02 11.96 -30.38
N ASP A 5 -3.55 11.66 -31.58
CA ASP A 5 -4.96 11.90 -31.90
C ASP A 5 -5.84 10.84 -31.22
N HIS A 6 -6.56 11.25 -30.18
CA HIS A 6 -7.39 10.34 -29.42
C HIS A 6 -8.62 9.83 -30.17
N GLN A 7 -9.11 10.53 -31.20
CA GLN A 7 -10.19 9.99 -32.05
C GLN A 7 -9.68 8.82 -32.87
N LEU A 8 -8.44 8.92 -33.35
CA LEU A 8 -7.80 7.85 -34.08
C LEU A 8 -7.51 6.66 -33.15
N VAL A 9 -7.04 6.89 -31.91
CA VAL A 9 -6.89 5.84 -30.88
C VAL A 9 -8.23 5.14 -30.60
N LYS A 10 -9.31 5.90 -30.45
CA LYS A 10 -10.67 5.36 -30.20
C LYS A 10 -11.13 4.44 -31.34
N ARG A 11 -10.90 4.87 -32.59
CA ARG A 11 -11.16 4.05 -33.78
C ARG A 11 -10.33 2.77 -33.79
N PHE A 12 -9.02 2.87 -33.60
CA PHE A 12 -8.14 1.69 -33.57
C PHE A 12 -8.47 0.74 -32.42
N ARG A 13 -8.86 1.26 -31.25
CA ARG A 13 -9.34 0.46 -30.13
C ARG A 13 -10.60 -0.31 -30.49
N GLN A 14 -11.55 0.33 -31.18
CA GLN A 14 -12.78 -0.32 -31.59
C GLN A 14 -12.52 -1.42 -32.63
N ASP A 15 -11.70 -1.12 -33.66
CA ASP A 15 -11.29 -2.10 -34.66
C ASP A 15 -10.55 -3.29 -34.02
N ALA A 16 -9.65 -3.03 -33.06
CA ALA A 16 -8.93 -4.07 -32.34
C ALA A 16 -9.87 -4.90 -31.46
N GLY A 17 -10.78 -4.25 -30.72
CA GLY A 17 -11.78 -4.91 -29.89
C GLY A 17 -12.69 -5.83 -30.69
N ASP A 18 -13.15 -5.38 -31.86
CA ASP A 18 -14.00 -6.16 -32.76
C ASP A 18 -13.26 -7.38 -33.31
N ARG A 19 -11.99 -7.23 -33.72
CA ARG A 19 -11.15 -8.36 -34.18
C ARG A 19 -10.87 -9.37 -33.07
N ILE A 20 -10.63 -8.91 -31.84
CA ILE A 20 -10.42 -9.79 -30.67
C ILE A 20 -11.72 -10.52 -30.33
N ALA A 21 -12.86 -9.83 -30.35
CA ALA A 21 -14.16 -10.44 -30.08
C ALA A 21 -14.59 -11.45 -31.16
N GLU A 22 -14.29 -11.19 -32.44
CA GLU A 22 -14.47 -12.15 -33.52
C GLU A 22 -13.59 -13.38 -33.33
N GLN A 23 -12.29 -13.19 -33.02
CA GLN A 23 -11.39 -14.31 -32.77
C GLN A 23 -11.88 -15.20 -31.62
N ARG A 24 -12.32 -14.59 -30.51
CA ARG A 24 -12.92 -15.33 -29.38
C ARG A 24 -14.14 -16.15 -29.81
N ARG A 25 -15.00 -15.61 -30.68
CA ARG A 25 -16.16 -16.33 -31.21
C ARG A 25 -15.74 -17.50 -32.10
N LEU A 26 -14.71 -17.33 -32.93
CA LEU A 26 -14.16 -18.39 -33.77
C LEU A 26 -13.51 -19.51 -32.94
N ASP A 27 -12.76 -19.17 -31.91
CA ASP A 27 -12.13 -20.14 -31.00
C ASP A 27 -13.19 -20.97 -30.26
N GLN A 28 -14.26 -20.31 -29.77
CA GLN A 28 -15.42 -20.97 -29.16
C GLN A 28 -16.14 -21.91 -30.13
N ALA A 29 -16.39 -21.46 -31.36
CA ALA A 29 -17.03 -22.28 -32.39
C ALA A 29 -16.16 -23.48 -32.81
N SER A 30 -14.84 -23.33 -32.74
CA SER A 30 -13.86 -24.36 -33.09
C SER A 30 -13.47 -25.26 -31.92
N ASN A 31 -14.10 -25.09 -30.75
CA ASN A 31 -13.84 -25.85 -29.53
C ASN A 31 -12.37 -25.77 -29.05
N VAL A 32 -11.69 -24.67 -29.36
CA VAL A 32 -10.32 -24.39 -28.95
C VAL A 32 -10.32 -23.89 -27.50
N THR A 33 -9.28 -24.20 -26.74
CA THR A 33 -9.13 -23.68 -25.38
C THR A 33 -9.08 -22.15 -25.41
N PRO A 34 -9.88 -21.45 -24.59
CA PRO A 34 -9.82 -20.00 -24.51
C PRO A 34 -8.40 -19.54 -24.18
N MET A 35 -7.95 -18.48 -24.86
CA MET A 35 -6.64 -17.88 -24.62
C MET A 35 -6.46 -17.50 -23.15
N SER A 36 -5.25 -17.67 -22.62
CA SER A 36 -4.92 -17.09 -21.31
C SER A 36 -4.91 -15.55 -21.40
N THR A 37 -5.00 -14.86 -20.28
CA THR A 37 -4.95 -13.39 -20.24
C THR A 37 -3.65 -12.83 -20.82
N GLU A 38 -2.54 -13.55 -20.65
CA GLU A 38 -1.25 -13.16 -21.21
C GLU A 38 -1.21 -13.39 -22.73
N ASP A 39 -1.70 -14.54 -23.20
CA ASP A 39 -1.78 -14.82 -24.64
C ASP A 39 -2.69 -13.82 -25.35
N GLU A 40 -3.81 -13.46 -24.72
CA GLU A 40 -4.75 -12.47 -25.27
C GLU A 40 -4.09 -11.09 -25.42
N ARG A 41 -3.29 -10.66 -24.44
CA ARG A 41 -2.51 -9.41 -24.53
C ARG A 41 -1.49 -9.47 -25.65
N GLN A 42 -0.79 -10.59 -25.81
CA GLN A 42 0.15 -10.76 -26.92
C GLN A 42 -0.54 -10.74 -28.28
N TYR A 43 -1.68 -11.42 -28.39
CA TYR A 43 -2.49 -11.40 -29.62
C TYR A 43 -3.00 -9.99 -29.93
N ALA A 44 -3.48 -9.27 -28.93
CA ALA A 44 -3.93 -7.90 -29.12
C ALA A 44 -2.81 -6.98 -29.60
N ARG A 45 -1.57 -7.14 -29.13
CA ARG A 45 -0.42 -6.41 -29.67
C ARG A 45 -0.21 -6.68 -31.17
N ALA A 46 -0.35 -7.94 -31.59
CA ALA A 46 -0.27 -8.29 -33.01
C ALA A 46 -1.41 -7.68 -33.83
N VAL A 47 -2.64 -7.69 -33.31
CA VAL A 47 -3.81 -7.06 -33.94
C VAL A 47 -3.62 -5.55 -34.08
N ILE A 48 -3.13 -4.88 -33.03
CA ILE A 48 -2.85 -3.43 -33.05
C ILE A 48 -1.80 -3.12 -34.11
N ALA A 49 -0.71 -3.89 -34.18
CA ALA A 49 0.31 -3.70 -35.21
C ALA A 49 -0.25 -3.86 -36.64
N GLN A 50 -1.13 -4.85 -36.87
CA GLN A 50 -1.81 -5.01 -38.15
C GLN A 50 -2.69 -3.81 -38.52
N ILE A 51 -3.46 -3.28 -37.56
CA ILE A 51 -4.31 -2.10 -37.77
C ILE A 51 -3.48 -0.88 -38.14
N LEU A 52 -2.34 -0.68 -37.47
CA LEU A 52 -1.42 0.42 -37.76
C LEU A 52 -0.77 0.26 -39.14
N GLU A 53 -0.38 -0.96 -39.54
CA GLU A 53 0.16 -1.24 -40.87
C GLU A 53 -0.90 -0.98 -41.97
N GLU A 54 -2.14 -1.40 -41.77
CA GLU A 54 -3.26 -1.12 -42.67
C GLU A 54 -3.54 0.38 -42.80
N TYR A 55 -3.48 1.11 -41.68
CA TYR A 55 -3.61 2.56 -41.67
C TYR A 55 -2.48 3.23 -42.45
N ALA A 56 -1.23 2.84 -42.20
CA ALA A 56 -0.05 3.37 -42.92
C ALA A 56 -0.17 3.14 -44.44
N ARG A 57 -0.61 1.95 -44.86
CA ARG A 57 -0.88 1.65 -46.29
C ARG A 57 -1.97 2.56 -46.86
N THR A 58 -3.02 2.85 -46.09
CA THR A 58 -4.11 3.74 -46.52
C THR A 58 -3.64 5.17 -46.70
N GLU A 59 -2.79 5.67 -45.78
CA GLU A 59 -2.18 7.00 -45.89
C GLU A 59 -1.27 7.13 -47.12
N ILE A 60 -0.42 6.14 -47.37
CA ILE A 60 0.44 6.08 -48.56
C ILE A 60 -0.40 6.11 -49.84
N ASN A 61 -1.45 5.28 -49.92
CA ASN A 61 -2.34 5.23 -51.08
C ASN A 61 -3.09 6.54 -51.31
N ALA A 62 -3.34 7.31 -50.25
CA ALA A 62 -3.94 8.64 -50.33
C ALA A 62 -2.91 9.76 -50.61
N GLY A 63 -1.65 9.42 -50.84
CA GLY A 63 -0.56 10.37 -51.11
C GLY A 63 -0.13 11.17 -49.87
N ARG A 64 -0.48 10.72 -48.66
CA ARG A 64 -0.06 11.33 -47.39
C ARG A 64 1.15 10.61 -46.82
N THR A 65 1.88 11.29 -45.95
CA THR A 65 3.02 10.70 -45.23
C THR A 65 2.47 9.83 -44.10
N PRO A 66 2.79 8.52 -44.05
CA PRO A 66 2.43 7.67 -42.93
C PRO A 66 3.13 8.15 -41.64
N LEU A 67 2.64 7.65 -40.50
CA LEU A 67 3.23 7.91 -39.20
C LEU A 67 4.70 7.46 -39.18
N ASP A 68 5.56 8.20 -38.46
CA ASP A 68 6.90 7.71 -38.16
C ASP A 68 6.85 6.61 -37.08
N ALA A 69 7.95 5.87 -36.95
CA ALA A 69 8.01 4.72 -36.05
C ALA A 69 7.76 5.08 -34.58
N GLU A 70 8.22 6.26 -34.13
CA GLU A 70 8.02 6.73 -32.76
C GLU A 70 6.53 7.03 -32.50
N THR A 71 5.87 7.70 -33.45
CA THR A 71 4.45 8.02 -33.37
C THR A 71 3.61 6.75 -33.44
N GLU A 72 3.96 5.80 -34.30
CA GLU A 72 3.31 4.50 -34.40
C GLU A 72 3.37 3.73 -33.07
N GLU A 73 4.53 3.72 -32.40
CA GLU A 73 4.70 3.11 -31.08
C GLU A 73 3.84 3.81 -30.01
N GLN A 74 3.72 5.14 -30.06
CA GLN A 74 2.82 5.90 -29.19
C GLN A 74 1.33 5.54 -29.40
N TYR A 75 0.87 5.40 -30.65
CA TYR A 75 -0.48 4.93 -30.93
C TYR A 75 -0.70 3.49 -30.47
N ALA A 76 0.27 2.61 -30.71
CA ALA A 76 0.18 1.22 -30.27
C ALA A 76 0.03 1.11 -28.74
N ALA A 77 0.86 1.86 -28.01
CA ALA A 77 0.79 1.95 -26.55
C ALA A 77 -0.56 2.52 -26.07
N ALA A 78 -1.05 3.58 -26.71
CA ALA A 78 -2.33 4.21 -26.36
C ALA A 78 -3.53 3.27 -26.59
N VAL A 79 -3.56 2.55 -27.72
CA VAL A 79 -4.62 1.56 -28.01
C VAL A 79 -4.55 0.39 -27.04
N HIS A 80 -3.34 -0.12 -26.75
CA HIS A 80 -3.15 -1.19 -25.79
C HIS A 80 -3.60 -0.77 -24.37
N ALA A 81 -3.26 0.44 -23.93
CA ALA A 81 -3.70 1.00 -22.66
C ALA A 81 -5.23 1.19 -22.60
N ALA A 82 -5.87 1.52 -23.72
CA ALA A 82 -7.32 1.66 -23.79
C ALA A 82 -8.06 0.30 -23.82
N LEU A 83 -7.39 -0.79 -24.20
CA LEU A 83 -7.94 -2.15 -24.17
C LEU A 83 -7.69 -2.88 -22.83
N PHE A 84 -6.50 -2.72 -22.24
CA PHE A 84 -6.06 -3.54 -21.09
C PHE A 84 -5.53 -2.74 -19.90
N GLY A 85 -5.46 -1.42 -19.99
CA GLY A 85 -4.96 -0.52 -18.95
C GLY A 85 -6.02 0.48 -18.50
N VAL A 86 -5.58 1.65 -18.06
CA VAL A 86 -6.45 2.75 -17.58
C VAL A 86 -6.69 3.83 -18.65
N GLY A 87 -6.53 3.51 -19.94
CA GLY A 87 -6.73 4.45 -21.04
C GLY A 87 -5.81 5.67 -20.95
N ARG A 88 -6.39 6.89 -21.03
CA ARG A 88 -5.63 8.15 -21.04
C ARG A 88 -4.93 8.47 -19.72
N LEU A 89 -5.26 7.76 -18.63
CA LEU A 89 -4.55 7.89 -17.35
C LEU A 89 -3.18 7.18 -17.36
N GLN A 90 -2.97 6.23 -18.28
CA GLN A 90 -1.80 5.35 -18.25
C GLN A 90 -0.48 6.13 -18.30
N PRO A 91 -0.29 7.14 -19.17
CA PRO A 91 0.95 7.92 -19.20
C PRO A 91 1.23 8.67 -17.88
N LEU A 92 0.18 9.11 -17.18
CA LEU A 92 0.31 9.78 -15.88
C LEU A 92 0.69 8.79 -14.77
N LEU A 93 0.15 7.57 -14.81
CA LEU A 93 0.50 6.50 -13.87
C LEU A 93 1.90 5.94 -14.12
N ASP A 94 2.33 5.88 -15.37
CA ASP A 94 3.65 5.37 -15.74
C ASP A 94 4.77 6.38 -15.44
N ASN A 95 4.45 7.68 -15.39
CA ASN A 95 5.43 8.72 -15.09
C ASN A 95 5.87 8.65 -13.62
N PRO A 96 7.13 8.29 -13.31
CA PRO A 96 7.59 8.11 -11.94
C PRO A 96 7.65 9.40 -11.13
N GLU A 97 7.54 10.59 -11.76
CA GLU A 97 7.56 11.89 -11.08
C GLU A 97 6.19 12.36 -10.60
N VAL A 98 5.10 11.75 -11.10
CA VAL A 98 3.72 12.05 -10.67
C VAL A 98 3.46 11.45 -9.28
N GLU A 99 2.75 12.17 -8.42
CA GLU A 99 2.32 11.73 -7.09
C GLU A 99 0.79 11.76 -6.92
N ASN A 100 0.14 12.81 -7.39
CA ASN A 100 -1.30 12.98 -7.27
C ASN A 100 -1.90 13.35 -8.63
N ILE A 101 -3.09 12.84 -8.91
CA ILE A 101 -3.88 13.16 -10.11
C ILE A 101 -5.30 13.44 -9.63
N ASP A 102 -5.77 14.67 -9.76
CA ASP A 102 -7.13 15.09 -9.39
C ASP A 102 -7.90 15.49 -10.64
N ILE A 103 -9.09 14.93 -10.82
CA ILE A 103 -9.92 15.05 -12.03
C ILE A 103 -11.31 15.48 -11.61
N ASN A 104 -11.73 16.67 -12.05
CA ASN A 104 -13.00 17.30 -11.69
C ASN A 104 -13.92 17.41 -12.92
N GLY A 105 -14.36 16.24 -13.40
CA GLY A 105 -14.95 16.06 -14.72
C GLY A 105 -13.91 15.69 -15.79
N SER A 106 -14.36 15.29 -16.97
CA SER A 106 -13.53 14.68 -18.02
C SER A 106 -12.30 15.48 -18.49
N ASP A 107 -12.31 16.81 -18.32
CA ASP A 107 -11.36 17.77 -18.89
C ASP A 107 -10.60 18.63 -17.85
N GLN A 108 -11.00 18.62 -16.57
CA GLN A 108 -10.33 19.40 -15.53
C GLN A 108 -9.38 18.52 -14.73
N VAL A 109 -8.16 18.37 -15.24
CA VAL A 109 -7.13 17.47 -14.69
C VAL A 109 -6.02 18.28 -14.04
N PHE A 110 -5.66 17.93 -12.81
CA PHE A 110 -4.56 18.50 -12.05
C PHE A 110 -3.57 17.39 -11.71
N VAL A 111 -2.28 17.63 -11.96
CA VAL A 111 -1.21 16.66 -11.74
C VAL A 111 -0.21 17.26 -10.77
N GLY A 112 -0.06 16.62 -9.61
CA GLY A 112 0.94 16.94 -8.60
C GLY A 112 2.17 16.05 -8.74
N TYR A 113 3.36 16.66 -8.71
CA TYR A 113 4.65 15.98 -8.82
C TYR A 113 5.38 15.92 -7.47
N ALA A 114 6.36 15.03 -7.35
CA ALA A 114 7.15 14.82 -6.12
C ALA A 114 7.98 16.03 -5.68
N ASP A 115 8.28 16.95 -6.59
CA ASP A 115 8.95 18.22 -6.30
C ASP A 115 8.00 19.28 -5.70
N GLY A 116 6.72 18.95 -5.55
CA GLY A 116 5.66 19.84 -5.04
C GLY A 116 5.03 20.73 -6.11
N ARG A 117 5.41 20.58 -7.40
CA ARG A 117 4.77 21.29 -8.50
C ARG A 117 3.40 20.71 -8.80
N GLU A 118 2.42 21.57 -9.04
CA GLU A 118 1.11 21.22 -9.59
C GLU A 118 0.92 21.87 -10.95
N VAL A 119 0.42 21.10 -11.91
CA VAL A 119 0.12 21.60 -13.26
C VAL A 119 -1.27 21.12 -13.71
N THR A 120 -1.87 21.83 -14.64
CA THR A 120 -3.04 21.34 -15.37
C THR A 120 -2.60 20.30 -16.40
N GLY A 121 -3.25 19.15 -16.42
CA GLY A 121 -3.05 18.08 -17.39
C GLY A 121 -4.04 18.13 -18.55
N ASP A 122 -3.86 17.23 -19.51
CA ASP A 122 -4.77 17.05 -20.64
C ASP A 122 -6.05 16.29 -20.24
N PRO A 123 -7.17 16.47 -20.96
CA PRO A 123 -8.41 15.72 -20.71
C PRO A 123 -8.25 14.20 -20.76
N VAL A 124 -8.75 13.53 -19.72
CA VAL A 124 -8.66 12.07 -19.55
C VAL A 124 -9.82 11.32 -20.22
N ALA A 125 -10.88 12.03 -20.60
CA ALA A 125 -12.02 11.52 -21.37
C ALA A 125 -12.61 12.64 -22.24
N GLU A 126 -13.44 12.30 -23.23
CA GLU A 126 -14.16 13.28 -24.05
C GLU A 126 -15.38 13.84 -23.31
N THR A 127 -16.10 12.99 -22.57
CA THR A 127 -17.29 13.37 -21.81
C THR A 127 -17.27 12.80 -20.40
N ASP A 128 -18.14 13.32 -19.53
CA ASP A 128 -18.29 12.84 -18.17
C ASP A 128 -18.83 11.40 -18.13
N GLU A 129 -19.68 11.03 -19.09
CA GLU A 129 -20.16 9.65 -19.24
C GLU A 129 -19.02 8.69 -19.57
N GLU A 130 -18.09 9.07 -20.47
CA GLU A 130 -16.93 8.24 -20.79
C GLU A 130 -15.95 8.13 -19.59
N LEU A 131 -15.85 9.17 -18.76
CA LEU A 131 -15.11 9.09 -17.50
C LEU A 131 -15.77 8.11 -16.52
N ILE A 132 -17.10 8.12 -16.40
CA ILE A 132 -17.85 7.17 -15.56
C ILE A 132 -17.64 5.72 -16.06
N GLU A 133 -17.72 5.49 -17.38
CA GLU A 133 -17.45 4.17 -17.98
C GLU A 133 -16.03 3.69 -17.67
N LEU A 134 -15.03 4.56 -17.77
CA LEU A 134 -13.66 4.24 -17.39
C LEU A 134 -13.57 3.81 -15.93
N ILE A 135 -14.19 4.55 -15.01
CA ILE A 135 -14.20 4.24 -13.58
C ILE A 135 -14.90 2.90 -13.31
N GLN A 136 -16.00 2.61 -14.02
CA GLN A 136 -16.72 1.32 -13.93
C GLN A 136 -15.86 0.14 -14.38
N VAL A 137 -15.14 0.29 -15.49
CA VAL A 137 -14.19 -0.73 -15.97
C VAL A 137 -13.10 -0.95 -14.92
N LEU A 138 -12.54 0.13 -14.36
CA LEU A 138 -11.57 0.01 -13.28
C LEU A 138 -12.15 -0.70 -12.05
N GLY A 139 -13.40 -0.40 -11.67
CA GLY A 139 -14.10 -1.08 -10.58
C GLY A 139 -14.36 -2.56 -10.83
N ALA A 140 -14.55 -2.96 -12.08
CA ALA A 140 -14.76 -4.36 -12.45
C ALA A 140 -13.47 -5.19 -12.39
N TYR A 141 -12.33 -4.60 -12.76
CA TYR A 141 -11.08 -5.33 -13.00
C TYR A 141 -9.92 -5.00 -12.04
N SER A 142 -10.01 -3.93 -11.25
CA SER A 142 -8.94 -3.51 -10.33
C SER A 142 -9.15 -4.11 -8.93
N GLY A 143 -8.16 -4.85 -8.43
CA GLY A 143 -8.16 -5.45 -7.09
C GLY A 143 -8.67 -6.91 -7.03
N LEU A 144 -8.81 -7.44 -5.81
CA LEU A 144 -9.24 -8.84 -5.58
C LEU A 144 -10.75 -9.07 -5.76
N SER A 145 -11.54 -8.00 -5.82
CA SER A 145 -13.00 -8.06 -5.94
C SER A 145 -13.55 -6.88 -6.72
N SER A 146 -14.51 -7.14 -7.61
CA SER A 146 -15.27 -6.11 -8.32
C SER A 146 -15.99 -5.17 -7.35
N ARG A 147 -15.96 -3.87 -7.63
CA ARG A 147 -16.66 -2.82 -6.90
C ARG A 147 -17.53 -2.01 -7.89
N PRO A 148 -18.86 -1.94 -7.69
CA PRO A 148 -19.75 -1.21 -8.59
C PRO A 148 -19.56 0.30 -8.46
N PHE A 149 -19.83 1.01 -9.56
CA PHE A 149 -19.88 2.47 -9.60
C PHE A 149 -21.05 2.88 -10.51
N ASP A 150 -22.19 3.15 -9.92
CA ASP A 150 -23.45 3.44 -10.60
C ASP A 150 -24.29 4.39 -9.75
N SER A 151 -25.50 4.75 -10.18
CA SER A 151 -26.35 5.69 -9.45
C SER A 151 -26.83 5.18 -8.09
N ALA A 152 -26.81 3.86 -7.86
CA ALA A 152 -27.06 3.28 -6.54
C ALA A 152 -25.80 3.26 -5.66
N ASN A 153 -24.62 3.25 -6.27
CA ASN A 153 -23.30 3.21 -5.64
C ASN A 153 -22.43 4.36 -6.17
N PRO A 154 -22.74 5.63 -5.85
CA PRO A 154 -22.12 6.80 -6.46
C PRO A 154 -20.70 7.09 -5.93
N GLN A 155 -20.13 6.20 -5.12
CA GLN A 155 -18.80 6.34 -4.51
C GLN A 155 -18.03 5.04 -4.71
N LEU A 156 -16.74 5.18 -5.03
CA LEU A 156 -15.87 4.05 -5.31
C LEU A 156 -14.46 4.32 -4.82
N ASP A 157 -13.95 3.46 -3.96
CA ASP A 157 -12.53 3.42 -3.60
C ASP A 157 -11.90 2.14 -4.15
N LEU A 158 -10.79 2.28 -4.88
CA LEU A 158 -10.06 1.20 -5.53
C LEU A 158 -8.56 1.30 -5.29
N ARG A 159 -7.92 0.16 -5.50
CA ARG A 159 -6.49 0.06 -5.65
C ARG A 159 -6.17 -0.40 -7.07
N LEU A 160 -5.38 0.40 -7.78
CA LEU A 160 -4.94 0.09 -9.13
C LEU A 160 -3.83 -0.99 -9.10
N PRO A 161 -3.56 -1.68 -10.23
CA PRO A 161 -2.53 -2.72 -10.30
C PRO A 161 -1.12 -2.25 -9.90
N ASP A 162 -0.80 -0.97 -10.09
CA ASP A 162 0.47 -0.35 -9.67
C ASP A 162 0.52 -0.02 -8.16
N GLY A 163 -0.55 -0.33 -7.42
CA GLY A 163 -0.73 -0.06 -6.00
C GLY A 163 -1.34 1.31 -5.69
N SER A 164 -1.52 2.18 -6.69
CA SER A 164 -2.08 3.51 -6.51
C SER A 164 -3.50 3.46 -5.97
N ARG A 165 -3.84 4.44 -5.13
CA ARG A 165 -5.18 4.57 -4.54
C ARG A 165 -6.01 5.46 -5.41
N LEU A 166 -7.20 5.00 -5.77
CA LEU A 166 -8.17 5.72 -6.56
C LEU A 166 -9.44 5.92 -5.72
N SER A 167 -9.92 7.15 -5.61
CA SER A 167 -11.21 7.48 -5.01
C SER A 167 -12.05 8.24 -6.02
N ALA A 168 -13.27 7.82 -6.26
CA ALA A 168 -14.18 8.40 -7.24
C ALA A 168 -15.57 8.64 -6.64
N VAL A 169 -16.22 9.70 -7.11
CA VAL A 169 -17.57 10.09 -6.70
C VAL A 169 -18.36 10.68 -7.87
N MET A 170 -19.64 10.36 -7.94
CA MET A 170 -20.62 10.93 -8.88
C MET A 170 -21.94 11.26 -8.16
N ASP A 171 -22.91 11.87 -8.86
CA ASP A 171 -24.28 12.22 -8.41
C ASP A 171 -24.43 13.17 -7.20
N VAL A 172 -23.42 13.29 -6.34
CA VAL A 172 -23.34 14.25 -5.22
C VAL A 172 -22.42 15.43 -5.54
N THR A 173 -21.85 15.44 -6.74
CA THR A 173 -21.02 16.49 -7.33
C THR A 173 -21.63 16.89 -8.67
N ARG A 174 -21.33 18.11 -9.17
CA ARG A 174 -21.88 18.59 -10.46
C ARG A 174 -21.41 17.74 -11.65
N ARG A 175 -20.24 17.14 -11.54
CA ARG A 175 -19.55 16.30 -12.52
C ARG A 175 -18.85 15.17 -11.76
N PRO A 176 -18.64 13.99 -12.36
CA PRO A 176 -17.85 12.93 -11.73
C PRO A 176 -16.47 13.45 -11.33
N ALA A 177 -16.04 13.13 -10.12
CA ALA A 177 -14.74 13.52 -9.60
C ALA A 177 -13.92 12.28 -9.23
N LEU A 178 -12.62 12.35 -9.47
CA LEU A 178 -11.69 11.24 -9.33
C LEU A 178 -10.35 11.76 -8.82
N SER A 179 -9.86 11.18 -7.73
CA SER A 179 -8.53 11.46 -7.18
C SER A 179 -7.70 10.18 -7.14
N ILE A 180 -6.50 10.21 -7.74
CA ILE A 180 -5.53 9.12 -7.71
C ILE A 180 -4.29 9.58 -6.96
N ARG A 181 -3.90 8.81 -5.94
CA ARG A 181 -2.65 8.98 -5.21
C ARG A 181 -1.72 7.83 -5.52
N ARG A 182 -0.59 8.14 -6.16
CA ARG A 182 0.44 7.18 -6.54
C ARG A 182 1.01 6.49 -5.32
N ALA A 183 1.01 5.17 -5.31
CA ALA A 183 1.69 4.39 -4.27
C ALA A 183 3.16 4.20 -4.67
N ARG A 184 4.01 5.16 -4.36
CA ARG A 184 5.47 4.94 -4.44
C ARG A 184 5.93 4.06 -3.28
N MET A 185 5.74 2.75 -3.43
CA MET A 185 6.34 1.78 -2.52
C MET A 185 7.77 1.53 -2.95
N GLY A 186 8.68 2.46 -2.66
CA GLY A 186 10.11 2.18 -2.72
C GLY A 186 10.52 1.15 -1.65
N LYS A 187 11.66 0.47 -1.84
CA LYS A 187 12.32 -0.24 -0.76
C LYS A 187 12.73 0.79 0.30
N VAL A 188 12.48 0.49 1.58
CA VAL A 188 12.88 1.34 2.70
C VAL A 188 13.66 0.47 3.67
N PHE A 189 14.90 0.83 3.94
CA PHE A 189 15.76 0.14 4.88
C PHE A 189 15.98 0.96 6.14
N ILE A 190 16.37 0.28 7.22
CA ILE A 190 16.69 0.96 8.47
C ILE A 190 17.86 1.95 8.28
N SER A 191 18.79 1.66 7.36
CA SER A 191 19.89 2.55 6.97
C SER A 191 19.41 3.87 6.37
N ASP A 192 18.33 3.85 5.59
CA ASP A 192 17.75 5.06 4.99
C ASP A 192 17.17 5.97 6.08
N LEU A 193 16.54 5.35 7.10
CA LEU A 193 15.99 6.05 8.26
C LEU A 193 17.07 6.56 9.21
N VAL A 194 18.25 5.94 9.24
CA VAL A 194 19.42 6.49 9.91
C VAL A 194 19.97 7.68 9.12
N GLY A 195 20.15 7.53 7.80
CA GLY A 195 20.71 8.55 6.93
C GLY A 195 19.90 9.85 6.88
N ASN A 196 18.57 9.76 6.97
CA ASN A 196 17.70 10.94 7.02
C ASN A 196 17.47 11.50 8.44
N GLY A 197 18.01 10.83 9.47
CA GLY A 197 17.92 11.23 10.87
C GLY A 197 16.60 10.85 11.57
N THR A 198 15.80 9.95 11.00
CA THR A 198 14.58 9.44 11.64
C THR A 198 14.87 8.48 12.79
N ILE A 199 15.95 7.71 12.72
CA ILE A 199 16.37 6.81 13.81
C ILE A 199 17.84 7.08 14.14
N ALA A 200 18.17 7.18 15.42
CA ALA A 200 19.57 7.22 15.84
C ALA A 200 20.26 5.87 15.56
N PRO A 201 21.54 5.84 15.14
CA PRO A 201 22.24 4.59 14.79
C PRO A 201 22.16 3.49 15.86
N GLU A 202 22.28 3.84 17.14
CA GLU A 202 22.20 2.89 18.25
C GLU A 202 20.79 2.27 18.38
N VAL A 203 19.76 3.10 18.22
CA VAL A 203 18.35 2.64 18.22
C VAL A 203 18.07 1.76 17.01
N ALA A 204 18.64 2.09 15.85
CA ALA A 204 18.51 1.25 14.65
C ALA A 204 19.12 -0.13 14.86
N HIS A 205 20.35 -0.20 15.41
CA HIS A 205 21.00 -1.48 15.73
C HIS A 205 20.18 -2.31 16.72
N PHE A 206 19.69 -1.67 17.79
CA PHE A 206 18.79 -2.29 18.75
C PHE A 206 17.54 -2.88 18.09
N LEU A 207 16.84 -2.10 17.26
CA LEU A 207 15.60 -2.53 16.62
C LEU A 207 15.83 -3.65 15.61
N ALA A 208 16.92 -3.61 14.84
CA ALA A 208 17.28 -4.69 13.93
C ALA A 208 17.52 -6.01 14.69
N CYS A 209 18.27 -5.95 15.80
CA CYS A 209 18.47 -7.12 16.66
C CYS A 209 17.16 -7.59 17.31
N ALA A 210 16.28 -6.68 17.74
CA ALA A 210 14.97 -7.03 18.32
C ALA A 210 14.06 -7.75 17.31
N VAL A 211 14.04 -7.29 16.05
CA VAL A 211 13.31 -7.97 14.97
C VAL A 211 13.86 -9.37 14.74
N ARG A 212 15.18 -9.54 14.62
CA ARG A 212 15.83 -10.85 14.43
C ARG A 212 15.65 -11.77 15.63
N ALA A 213 15.58 -11.20 16.84
CA ALA A 213 15.27 -11.92 18.08
C ALA A 213 13.77 -12.23 18.25
N ARG A 214 12.96 -12.00 17.19
CA ARG A 214 11.52 -12.27 17.15
C ARG A 214 10.76 -11.57 18.27
N LYS A 215 11.14 -10.36 18.63
CA LYS A 215 10.39 -9.54 19.57
C LYS A 215 9.17 -8.94 18.89
N ASN A 216 8.03 -8.97 19.58
CA ASN A 216 6.80 -8.34 19.13
C ASN A 216 6.89 -6.83 19.34
N ILE A 217 6.81 -6.06 18.26
CA ILE A 217 7.02 -4.61 18.26
C ILE A 217 5.76 -3.89 17.81
N MET A 218 5.27 -3.00 18.67
CA MET A 218 4.17 -2.07 18.37
C MET A 218 4.73 -0.69 18.05
N ILE A 219 4.48 -0.18 16.85
CA ILE A 219 4.94 1.15 16.41
C ILE A 219 3.80 2.15 16.59
N ALA A 220 4.03 3.16 17.41
CA ALA A 220 3.02 4.14 17.78
C ALA A 220 3.39 5.56 17.34
N GLY A 221 2.37 6.36 17.05
CA GLY A 221 2.53 7.77 16.70
C GLY A 221 1.26 8.40 16.14
N ALA A 222 1.30 9.72 15.95
CA ALA A 222 0.21 10.45 15.31
C ALA A 222 0.04 10.07 13.82
N THR A 223 -1.06 10.51 13.21
CA THR A 223 -1.26 10.36 11.77
C THR A 223 -0.15 11.04 10.97
N ASN A 224 0.30 10.39 9.90
CA ASN A 224 1.41 10.82 9.05
C ASN A 224 2.78 10.93 9.76
N ALA A 225 2.93 10.34 10.96
CA ALA A 225 4.20 10.33 11.68
C ALA A 225 5.28 9.42 11.04
N GLY A 226 4.89 8.53 10.12
CA GLY A 226 5.80 7.60 9.44
C GLY A 226 5.80 6.18 10.01
N LYS A 227 4.75 5.78 10.74
CA LYS A 227 4.61 4.45 11.37
C LYS A 227 4.78 3.32 10.35
N THR A 228 4.02 3.37 9.26
CA THR A 228 4.05 2.35 8.19
C THR A 228 5.43 2.28 7.53
N THR A 229 6.08 3.43 7.30
CA THR A 229 7.45 3.49 6.77
C THR A 229 8.45 2.83 7.70
N LEU A 230 8.37 3.09 9.00
CA LEU A 230 9.21 2.44 10.01
C LEU A 230 8.92 0.94 10.08
N LEU A 231 7.65 0.53 10.03
CA LEU A 231 7.27 -0.89 10.01
C LEU A 231 7.89 -1.61 8.81
N ARG A 232 7.81 -1.02 7.61
CA ARG A 232 8.40 -1.60 6.39
C ARG A 232 9.93 -1.73 6.49
N ALA A 233 10.59 -0.72 7.08
CA ALA A 233 12.03 -0.78 7.33
C ALA A 233 12.39 -1.90 8.33
N LEU A 234 11.64 -2.05 9.42
CA LEU A 234 11.84 -3.13 10.39
C LEU A 234 11.51 -4.50 9.80
N ALA A 235 10.48 -4.60 8.95
CA ALA A 235 10.13 -5.84 8.29
C ALA A 235 11.28 -6.35 7.39
N ASN A 236 12.05 -5.44 6.78
CA ASN A 236 13.23 -5.80 5.98
C ASN A 236 14.41 -6.35 6.81
N GLU A 237 14.35 -6.28 8.15
CA GLU A 237 15.31 -6.94 9.04
C GLU A 237 14.91 -8.39 9.36
N ILE A 238 13.72 -8.84 8.92
CA ILE A 238 13.27 -10.22 9.07
C ILE A 238 14.04 -11.10 8.08
N PRO A 239 14.60 -12.25 8.52
CA PRO A 239 15.27 -13.20 7.64
C PRO A 239 14.38 -13.65 6.46
N PRO A 240 14.89 -13.66 5.21
CA PRO A 240 14.08 -13.97 4.01
C PRO A 240 13.43 -15.36 3.97
N HIS A 241 13.90 -16.31 4.79
CA HIS A 241 13.35 -17.65 4.86
C HIS A 241 12.08 -17.75 5.72
N GLU A 242 11.77 -16.71 6.49
CA GLU A 242 10.56 -16.65 7.31
C GLU A 242 9.32 -16.40 6.43
N ARG A 243 8.25 -17.16 6.67
CA ARG A 243 6.98 -16.95 5.98
C ARG A 243 6.20 -15.82 6.64
N LEU A 244 5.89 -14.78 5.88
CA LEU A 244 5.18 -13.61 6.37
C LEU A 244 3.72 -13.62 5.92
N ILE A 245 2.82 -13.21 6.81
CA ILE A 245 1.44 -12.88 6.42
C ILE A 245 1.15 -11.47 6.89
N THR A 246 0.87 -10.57 5.95
CA THR A 246 0.41 -9.22 6.29
C THR A 246 -1.11 -9.19 6.32
N VAL A 247 -1.68 -8.45 7.26
CA VAL A 247 -3.11 -8.20 7.37
C VAL A 247 -3.32 -6.70 7.44
N GLU A 248 -4.03 -6.15 6.46
CA GLU A 248 -4.09 -4.71 6.23
C GLU A 248 -5.50 -4.29 5.80
N ARG A 249 -5.92 -3.09 6.19
CA ARG A 249 -7.20 -2.53 5.70
C ARG A 249 -7.17 -2.24 4.21
N ALA A 250 -6.00 -1.75 3.77
CA ALA A 250 -5.60 -1.62 2.39
C ALA A 250 -4.11 -1.99 2.34
N LEU A 251 -3.65 -2.64 1.26
CA LEU A 251 -2.28 -3.20 1.17
C LEU A 251 -1.14 -2.14 1.18
N GLU A 252 -0.86 -1.43 2.25
CA GLU A 252 0.17 -0.38 2.32
C GLU A 252 1.61 -0.87 2.53
N LEU A 253 1.81 -2.12 2.94
CA LEU A 253 3.14 -2.62 3.28
C LEU A 253 3.95 -3.02 2.05
N GLY A 254 3.29 -3.66 1.07
CA GLY A 254 3.88 -4.06 -0.21
C GLY A 254 5.10 -4.96 -0.08
N LEU A 255 5.21 -5.75 1.00
CA LEU A 255 6.34 -6.67 1.20
C LEU A 255 6.38 -7.74 0.10
N ASP A 256 5.21 -8.13 -0.41
CA ASP A 256 4.98 -9.05 -1.53
C ASP A 256 5.46 -8.54 -2.89
N THR A 257 5.77 -7.25 -3.01
CA THR A 257 6.33 -6.67 -4.23
C THR A 257 7.86 -6.82 -4.32
N PHE A 258 8.52 -7.33 -3.27
CA PHE A 258 9.97 -7.49 -3.19
C PHE A 258 10.38 -8.94 -2.96
N PRO A 259 10.28 -9.83 -3.96
CA PRO A 259 10.57 -11.26 -3.81
C PRO A 259 12.01 -11.56 -3.35
N ASP A 260 12.98 -10.68 -3.66
CA ASP A 260 14.36 -10.82 -3.18
C ASP A 260 14.49 -10.65 -1.66
N LEU A 261 13.60 -9.87 -1.05
CA LEU A 261 13.60 -9.59 0.40
C LEU A 261 12.64 -10.53 1.13
N HIS A 262 11.45 -10.74 0.56
CA HIS A 262 10.35 -11.49 1.14
C HIS A 262 9.82 -12.52 0.14
N PRO A 263 10.57 -13.61 -0.13
CA PRO A 263 10.17 -14.60 -1.14
C PRO A 263 8.92 -15.40 -0.75
N ASN A 264 8.54 -15.41 0.53
CA ASN A 264 7.43 -16.20 1.05
C ASN A 264 6.48 -15.33 1.89
N VAL A 265 5.75 -14.45 1.22
CA VAL A 265 4.78 -13.54 1.85
C VAL A 265 3.40 -13.65 1.21
N VAL A 266 2.37 -13.55 2.04
CA VAL A 266 0.97 -13.45 1.60
C VAL A 266 0.36 -12.19 2.19
N ALA A 267 -0.15 -11.32 1.33
CA ALA A 267 -0.78 -10.08 1.75
C ALA A 267 -2.31 -10.25 1.82
N PHE A 268 -2.90 -9.95 2.97
CA PHE A 268 -4.36 -9.94 3.17
C PHE A 268 -4.89 -8.52 3.26
N GLU A 269 -5.96 -8.26 2.52
CA GLU A 269 -6.69 -7.01 2.51
C GLU A 269 -8.11 -7.20 3.06
N GLU A 270 -8.55 -6.29 3.93
CA GLU A 270 -9.94 -6.21 4.39
C GLU A 270 -10.91 -6.12 3.21
N ARG A 271 -11.97 -6.93 3.23
CA ARG A 271 -13.05 -6.87 2.24
C ARG A 271 -14.28 -6.23 2.86
N LEU A 272 -14.70 -5.10 2.30
CA LEU A 272 -15.95 -4.44 2.66
C LEU A 272 -17.16 -5.23 2.14
N PRO A 273 -18.34 -5.14 2.80
CA PRO A 273 -19.55 -5.74 2.27
C PRO A 273 -19.95 -5.11 0.93
N ASN A 274 -20.70 -5.87 0.11
CA ASN A 274 -21.39 -5.32 -1.05
C ASN A 274 -22.56 -4.41 -0.64
N SER A 275 -23.26 -3.83 -1.62
CA SER A 275 -24.43 -2.96 -1.40
C SER A 275 -25.57 -3.61 -0.60
N GLU A 276 -25.66 -4.94 -0.63
CA GLU A 276 -26.62 -5.73 0.15
C GLU A 276 -26.11 -6.11 1.56
N GLY A 277 -24.94 -5.63 1.98
CA GLY A 277 -24.34 -5.94 3.27
C GLY A 277 -23.62 -7.30 3.34
N GLN A 278 -23.42 -7.99 2.23
CA GLN A 278 -22.90 -9.36 2.17
C GLN A 278 -21.42 -9.40 1.74
N GLY A 279 -20.73 -10.48 2.11
CA GLY A 279 -19.36 -10.76 1.65
C GLY A 279 -18.26 -9.98 2.34
N MET A 280 -18.56 -9.32 3.47
CA MET A 280 -17.55 -8.67 4.31
C MET A 280 -16.57 -9.70 4.89
N ILE A 281 -15.27 -9.37 4.87
CA ILE A 281 -14.22 -10.10 5.57
C ILE A 281 -13.41 -9.08 6.38
N SER A 282 -13.64 -9.07 7.69
CA SER A 282 -13.01 -8.11 8.61
C SER A 282 -11.52 -8.40 8.86
N MET A 283 -10.78 -7.37 9.29
CA MET A 283 -9.40 -7.52 9.79
C MET A 283 -9.27 -8.65 10.83
N ALA A 284 -10.17 -8.70 11.83
CA ALA A 284 -10.14 -9.72 12.87
C ALA A 284 -10.32 -11.15 12.32
N GLU A 285 -11.11 -11.32 11.26
CA GLU A 285 -11.26 -12.61 10.57
C GLU A 285 -10.00 -12.98 9.78
N LEU A 286 -9.39 -12.01 9.09
CA LEU A 286 -8.14 -12.21 8.36
C LEU A 286 -6.98 -12.59 9.29
N VAL A 287 -6.87 -11.97 10.48
CA VAL A 287 -5.87 -12.37 11.49
C VAL A 287 -6.14 -13.80 11.98
N ARG A 288 -7.41 -14.19 12.25
CA ARG A 288 -7.71 -15.60 12.58
C ARG A 288 -7.34 -16.57 11.46
N ARG A 289 -7.54 -16.15 10.21
CA ARG A 289 -7.24 -16.96 9.02
C ARG A 289 -5.73 -17.09 8.79
N SER A 290 -4.96 -16.03 9.02
CA SER A 290 -3.50 -16.04 8.85
C SER A 290 -2.84 -17.11 9.72
N LEU A 291 -3.32 -17.30 10.95
CA LEU A 291 -2.83 -18.34 11.87
C LEU A 291 -2.91 -19.77 11.32
N ARG A 292 -3.81 -20.04 10.36
CA ARG A 292 -3.97 -21.37 9.75
C ARG A 292 -3.07 -21.61 8.54
N MET A 293 -2.22 -20.64 8.19
CA MET A 293 -1.39 -20.67 6.99
C MET A 293 0.09 -20.90 7.30
N ASN A 294 0.37 -21.46 8.48
CA ASN A 294 1.73 -21.72 8.99
C ASN A 294 2.66 -20.49 8.87
N PRO A 295 2.23 -19.29 9.33
CA PRO A 295 3.09 -18.11 9.30
C PRO A 295 4.29 -18.29 10.25
N SER A 296 5.45 -17.79 9.87
CA SER A 296 6.50 -17.48 10.83
C SER A 296 6.14 -16.21 11.60
N ARG A 297 5.61 -15.20 10.90
CA ARG A 297 5.16 -13.94 11.51
C ARG A 297 3.86 -13.46 10.90
N VAL A 298 3.02 -12.85 11.74
CA VAL A 298 1.84 -12.11 11.31
C VAL A 298 2.11 -10.63 11.54
N ILE A 299 1.98 -9.83 10.49
CA ILE A 299 2.18 -8.37 10.54
C ILE A 299 0.83 -7.73 10.32
N VAL A 300 0.39 -6.88 11.25
CA VAL A 300 -0.87 -6.14 11.11
C VAL A 300 -0.51 -4.70 10.76
N GLY A 301 -0.88 -4.23 9.57
CA GLY A 301 -0.45 -2.92 9.07
C GLY A 301 -0.81 -1.78 10.02
N GLU A 302 -2.04 -1.76 10.50
CA GLU A 302 -2.50 -0.83 11.52
C GLU A 302 -3.68 -1.42 12.30
N VAL A 303 -3.68 -1.22 13.62
CA VAL A 303 -4.78 -1.59 14.50
C VAL A 303 -5.62 -0.37 14.84
N LEU A 304 -6.93 -0.48 14.58
CA LEU A 304 -7.92 0.56 14.77
C LEU A 304 -9.09 0.13 15.67
N GLY A 305 -9.26 -1.16 15.94
CA GLY A 305 -10.36 -1.62 16.78
C GLY A 305 -10.42 -3.13 16.98
N ASP A 306 -11.44 -3.76 16.41
CA ASP A 306 -11.90 -5.12 16.72
C ASP A 306 -10.84 -6.22 16.58
N GLU A 307 -9.87 -6.04 15.68
CA GLU A 307 -8.79 -6.99 15.44
C GLU A 307 -7.77 -7.08 16.58
N ILE A 308 -7.76 -6.12 17.51
CA ILE A 308 -6.72 -6.01 18.55
C ILE A 308 -6.59 -7.28 19.40
N VAL A 309 -7.72 -7.86 19.83
CA VAL A 309 -7.71 -9.06 20.70
C VAL A 309 -7.16 -10.25 19.94
N THR A 310 -7.57 -10.40 18.69
CA THR A 310 -7.09 -11.47 17.81
C THR A 310 -5.59 -11.30 17.53
N MET A 311 -5.13 -10.07 17.27
CA MET A 311 -3.71 -9.78 17.06
C MET A 311 -2.87 -10.08 18.30
N LEU A 312 -3.30 -9.63 19.49
CA LEU A 312 -2.56 -9.93 20.72
C LEU A 312 -2.52 -11.42 21.03
N ASN A 313 -3.59 -12.15 20.72
CA ASN A 313 -3.58 -13.62 20.79
C ASN A 313 -2.58 -14.23 19.80
N ALA A 314 -2.54 -13.76 18.55
CA ALA A 314 -1.54 -14.20 17.57
C ALA A 314 -0.10 -13.95 18.05
N MET A 315 0.15 -12.80 18.66
CA MET A 315 1.43 -12.38 19.23
C MET A 315 1.86 -13.22 20.44
N SER A 316 0.90 -13.70 21.25
CA SER A 316 1.18 -14.50 22.45
C SER A 316 1.14 -16.01 22.23
N GLN A 317 0.62 -16.48 21.09
CA GLN A 317 0.41 -17.89 20.77
C GLN A 317 1.27 -18.36 19.59
N GLY A 318 2.59 -18.19 19.72
CA GLY A 318 3.57 -18.86 18.84
C GLY A 318 3.88 -18.18 17.51
N ASN A 319 3.38 -16.96 17.25
CA ASN A 319 3.79 -16.13 16.11
C ASN A 319 4.66 -14.96 16.58
N ASP A 320 5.74 -15.32 17.27
CA ASP A 320 6.71 -14.36 17.80
C ASP A 320 7.38 -13.57 16.66
N GLY A 321 7.63 -12.30 16.92
CA GLY A 321 8.26 -11.37 15.97
C GLY A 321 7.26 -10.59 15.15
N SER A 322 6.00 -10.54 15.59
CA SER A 322 4.92 -9.77 14.96
C SER A 322 5.21 -8.27 15.03
N LEU A 323 4.90 -7.57 13.94
CA LEU A 323 5.00 -6.11 13.85
C LEU A 323 3.60 -5.53 13.66
N SER A 324 3.34 -4.40 14.30
CA SER A 324 2.06 -3.70 14.10
C SER A 324 2.19 -2.20 14.31
N THR A 325 1.24 -1.42 13.81
CA THR A 325 1.14 0.01 14.11
C THR A 325 -0.15 0.38 14.83
N ILE A 326 -0.10 1.42 15.66
CA ILE A 326 -1.26 1.96 16.37
C ILE A 326 -1.15 3.48 16.50
N HIS A 327 -2.30 4.15 16.50
CA HIS A 327 -2.35 5.57 16.82
C HIS A 327 -2.35 5.81 18.33
N ALA A 328 -1.39 6.59 18.82
CA ALA A 328 -1.31 7.05 20.20
C ALA A 328 -0.52 8.39 20.25
N ASN A 329 -0.69 9.16 21.33
CA ASN A 329 0.04 10.43 21.51
C ASN A 329 1.31 10.27 22.36
N SER A 330 1.54 9.11 22.96
CA SER A 330 2.78 8.74 23.63
C SER A 330 3.03 7.23 23.61
N SER A 331 4.25 6.80 23.95
CA SER A 331 4.61 5.39 24.09
C SER A 331 3.82 4.69 25.21
N SER A 332 3.49 5.41 26.29
CA SER A 332 2.75 4.86 27.44
C SER A 332 1.24 4.78 27.22
N GLU A 333 0.67 5.69 26.42
CA GLU A 333 -0.77 5.71 26.11
C GLU A 333 -1.21 4.49 25.28
N VAL A 334 -0.28 3.85 24.55
CA VAL A 334 -0.54 2.66 23.74
C VAL A 334 -1.28 1.57 24.51
N PHE A 335 -0.91 1.30 25.77
CA PHE A 335 -1.55 0.25 26.56
C PHE A 335 -3.00 0.56 26.91
N ASN A 336 -3.31 1.82 27.20
CA ASN A 336 -4.67 2.29 27.45
C ASN A 336 -5.51 2.25 26.16
N ARG A 337 -4.89 2.60 25.03
CA ARG A 337 -5.53 2.55 23.71
C ARG A 337 -5.90 1.11 23.34
N ILE A 338 -4.95 0.18 23.49
CA ILE A 338 -5.17 -1.24 23.27
C ILE A 338 -6.29 -1.77 24.19
N SER A 339 -6.29 -1.39 25.46
CA SER A 339 -7.34 -1.81 26.42
C SER A 339 -8.72 -1.28 26.02
N THR A 340 -8.79 -0.05 25.50
CA THR A 340 -10.03 0.55 25.00
C THR A 340 -10.56 -0.21 23.78
N TYR A 341 -9.68 -0.52 22.82
CA TYR A 341 -10.05 -1.34 21.66
C TYR A 341 -10.48 -2.74 22.07
N ALA A 342 -9.79 -3.37 23.02
CA ALA A 342 -10.15 -4.71 23.51
C ALA A 342 -11.51 -4.74 24.21
N LEU A 343 -11.89 -3.65 24.89
CA LEU A 343 -13.20 -3.49 25.51
C LEU A 343 -14.32 -3.30 24.45
N GLN A 344 -14.01 -2.63 23.34
CA GLN A 344 -14.94 -2.37 22.24
C GLN A 344 -15.08 -3.55 21.27
N ALA A 345 -14.05 -4.40 21.19
CA ALA A 345 -14.04 -5.60 20.36
C ALA A 345 -15.18 -6.56 20.73
N ARG A 346 -15.46 -7.52 19.83
CA ARG A 346 -16.55 -8.50 20.00
C ARG A 346 -16.43 -9.30 21.29
N GLU A 347 -15.20 -9.62 21.69
CA GLU A 347 -14.87 -10.37 22.90
C GLU A 347 -15.11 -9.55 24.19
N ARG A 348 -15.13 -8.22 24.10
CA ARG A 348 -15.33 -7.28 25.23
C ARG A 348 -14.46 -7.61 26.44
N LEU A 349 -13.15 -7.72 26.23
CA LEU A 349 -12.24 -8.08 27.31
C LEU A 349 -12.24 -6.99 28.40
N PRO A 350 -12.37 -7.37 29.69
CA PRO A 350 -12.17 -6.44 30.80
C PRO A 350 -10.77 -5.81 30.76
N ILE A 351 -10.61 -4.66 31.42
CA ILE A 351 -9.33 -3.93 31.44
C ILE A 351 -8.22 -4.81 32.01
N GLU A 352 -8.47 -5.51 33.12
CA GLU A 352 -7.46 -6.36 33.78
C GLU A 352 -6.98 -7.48 32.85
N ALA A 353 -7.92 -8.16 32.18
CA ALA A 353 -7.61 -9.19 31.19
C ALA A 353 -6.84 -8.63 29.99
N SER A 354 -7.20 -7.42 29.56
CA SER A 354 -6.51 -6.70 28.48
C SER A 354 -5.07 -6.37 28.87
N GLN A 355 -4.83 -5.88 30.08
CA GLN A 355 -3.48 -5.57 30.59
C GLN A 355 -2.61 -6.83 30.68
N MET A 356 -3.17 -7.96 31.13
CA MET A 356 -2.46 -9.24 31.13
C MET A 356 -2.11 -9.70 29.72
N LEU A 357 -3.06 -9.61 28.79
CA LEU A 357 -2.85 -10.01 27.40
C LEU A 357 -1.80 -9.13 26.70
N ILE A 358 -1.84 -7.82 26.92
CA ILE A 358 -0.81 -6.88 26.43
C ILE A 358 0.57 -7.29 26.94
N ALA A 359 0.69 -7.53 28.25
CA ALA A 359 1.97 -7.85 28.88
C ALA A 359 2.59 -9.16 28.35
N GLY A 360 1.75 -10.14 28.00
CA GLY A 360 2.21 -11.39 27.38
C GLY A 360 2.47 -11.31 25.87
N ALA A 361 1.90 -10.31 25.19
CA ALA A 361 1.93 -10.24 23.72
C ALA A 361 2.93 -9.21 23.17
N VAL A 362 3.11 -8.06 23.82
CA VAL A 362 3.94 -6.96 23.31
C VAL A 362 5.26 -6.93 24.05
N ASN A 363 6.40 -6.92 23.35
CA ASN A 363 7.71 -6.75 23.99
C ASN A 363 8.16 -5.30 23.97
N PHE A 364 8.00 -4.62 22.82
CA PHE A 364 8.42 -3.23 22.66
C PHE A 364 7.34 -2.34 22.06
N VAL A 365 7.29 -1.10 22.55
CA VAL A 365 6.56 0.00 21.93
C VAL A 365 7.58 1.01 21.40
N VAL A 366 7.59 1.27 20.10
CA VAL A 366 8.44 2.27 19.46
C VAL A 366 7.60 3.48 19.10
N PHE A 367 7.94 4.65 19.61
CA PHE A 367 7.17 5.86 19.39
C PHE A 367 7.88 6.81 18.41
N ILE A 368 7.19 7.14 17.32
CA ILE A 368 7.64 8.07 16.29
C ILE A 368 6.86 9.39 16.36
N GLN A 369 7.59 10.49 16.47
CA GLN A 369 7.04 11.85 16.44
C GLN A 369 7.29 12.53 15.10
N ARG A 370 6.35 13.37 14.70
CA ARG A 370 6.50 14.33 13.61
C ARG A 370 6.64 15.72 14.21
N ARG A 371 7.78 16.37 14.00
CA ARG A 371 8.07 17.74 14.44
C ARG A 371 8.11 18.68 13.26
N ASN A 372 7.36 19.77 13.37
CA ASN A 372 7.37 20.84 12.39
C ASN A 372 8.12 22.04 12.97
N ASN A 373 9.39 22.18 12.61
CA ASN A 373 10.26 23.24 13.10
C ASN A 373 10.42 24.38 12.09
N PHE A 374 9.55 24.52 11.08
CA PHE A 374 9.67 25.60 10.08
C PHE A 374 9.68 27.00 10.71
N GLN A 375 8.93 27.21 11.80
CA GLN A 375 8.85 28.50 12.49
C GLN A 375 10.17 28.91 13.17
N THR A 376 11.05 27.96 13.49
CA THR A 376 12.36 28.20 14.10
C THR A 376 13.50 28.07 13.09
N GLY A 377 13.20 28.08 11.78
CA GLY A 377 14.19 27.91 10.70
C GLY A 377 14.64 26.46 10.48
N GLY A 378 14.00 25.50 11.15
CA GLY A 378 14.21 24.07 10.94
C GLY A 378 13.39 23.52 9.78
N ARG A 379 13.23 22.20 9.76
CA ARG A 379 12.45 21.46 8.75
C ARG A 379 11.40 20.57 9.40
N LEU A 380 10.53 20.00 8.59
CA LEU A 380 9.70 18.89 9.02
C LEU A 380 10.57 17.65 9.25
N GLN A 381 10.55 17.09 10.47
CA GLN A 381 11.32 15.91 10.83
C GLN A 381 10.40 14.83 11.40
N ARG A 382 10.66 13.58 11.05
CA ARG A 382 10.07 12.40 11.68
C ARG A 382 11.17 11.72 12.45
N MET A 383 10.99 11.46 13.74
CA MET A 383 12.03 10.94 14.61
C MET A 383 11.46 9.94 15.61
N VAL A 384 12.17 8.84 15.84
CA VAL A 384 11.90 7.95 16.97
C VAL A 384 12.36 8.63 18.25
N THR A 385 11.43 8.86 19.19
CA THR A 385 11.71 9.60 20.44
C THR A 385 11.59 8.74 21.69
N SER A 386 11.02 7.54 21.57
CA SER A 386 10.97 6.60 22.69
C SER A 386 10.93 5.15 22.19
N VAL A 387 11.64 4.28 22.90
CA VAL A 387 11.49 2.83 22.81
C VAL A 387 11.25 2.31 24.22
N ARG A 388 10.09 1.68 24.42
CA ARG A 388 9.61 1.22 25.71
C ARG A 388 9.53 -0.30 25.73
N GLU A 389 10.17 -0.93 26.69
CA GLU A 389 10.07 -2.36 26.96
C GLU A 389 8.90 -2.64 27.91
N VAL A 390 8.15 -3.70 27.63
CA VAL A 390 7.12 -4.25 28.50
C VAL A 390 7.74 -5.28 29.42
N ASN A 391 7.65 -5.06 30.73
CA ASN A 391 8.36 -5.82 31.75
C ASN A 391 7.46 -6.78 32.54
N GLY A 392 6.14 -6.68 32.38
CA GLY A 392 5.17 -7.50 33.11
C GLY A 392 3.86 -6.76 33.34
N VAL A 393 3.09 -7.24 34.33
CA VAL A 393 1.77 -6.69 34.68
C VAL A 393 1.55 -6.77 36.20
N ASP A 394 1.03 -5.68 36.77
CA ASP A 394 0.52 -5.61 38.15
C ASP A 394 -0.62 -4.60 38.20
N GLY A 395 -1.86 -5.07 37.99
CA GLY A 395 -3.07 -4.25 37.76
C GLY A 395 -3.06 -3.43 36.46
N ARG A 396 -1.87 -3.09 35.97
CA ARG A 396 -1.57 -2.42 34.70
C ARG A 396 -0.25 -2.96 34.14
N VAL A 397 -0.02 -2.76 32.85
CA VAL A 397 1.25 -3.09 32.19
C VAL A 397 2.38 -2.29 32.83
N LEU A 398 3.41 -3.01 33.27
CA LEU A 398 4.66 -2.45 33.76
C LEU A 398 5.61 -2.31 32.57
N SER A 399 6.26 -1.15 32.45
CA SER A 399 7.13 -0.86 31.31
C SER A 399 8.21 0.16 31.67
N SER A 400 9.33 0.09 30.94
CA SER A 400 10.46 1.02 31.08
C SER A 400 10.88 1.57 29.73
N GLU A 401 11.21 2.85 29.66
CA GLU A 401 11.83 3.44 28.47
C GLU A 401 13.30 3.07 28.41
N VAL A 402 13.63 2.08 27.58
CA VAL A 402 15.01 1.65 27.34
C VAL A 402 15.76 2.68 26.49
N PHE A 403 15.04 3.41 25.63
CA PHE A 403 15.52 4.62 24.99
C PHE A 403 14.53 5.75 25.19
N ALA A 404 15.03 6.90 25.64
CA ALA A 404 14.22 8.10 25.88
C ALA A 404 14.88 9.32 25.28
N GLU A 405 14.06 10.27 24.89
CA GLU A 405 14.53 11.56 24.41
C GLU A 405 14.93 12.49 25.55
N THR A 406 16.08 13.10 25.40
CA THR A 406 16.64 14.12 26.29
C THR A 406 16.04 15.50 26.00
N PRO A 407 16.15 16.47 26.92
CA PRO A 407 15.66 17.84 26.70
C PRO A 407 16.26 18.54 25.46
N ASP A 408 17.45 18.15 25.03
CA ASP A 408 18.11 18.64 23.80
C ASP A 408 17.64 17.90 22.53
N GLY A 409 16.65 17.02 22.63
CA GLY A 409 16.00 16.35 21.50
C GLY A 409 16.74 15.13 20.96
N ARG A 410 17.72 14.60 21.71
CA ARG A 410 18.48 13.40 21.35
C ARG A 410 17.92 12.18 22.06
N ILE A 411 17.69 11.09 21.34
CA ILE A 411 17.33 9.81 21.96
C ILE A 411 18.58 9.11 22.47
N VAL A 412 18.56 8.67 23.73
CA VAL A 412 19.68 8.02 24.42
C VAL A 412 19.21 6.79 25.20
N PRO A 413 20.09 5.82 25.50
CA PRO A 413 19.79 4.76 26.46
C PRO A 413 19.34 5.35 27.81
N HIS A 414 18.23 4.86 28.36
CA HIS A 414 17.61 5.43 29.56
C HIS A 414 17.32 4.41 30.67
N ALA A 415 17.07 3.15 30.32
CA ALA A 415 16.84 2.07 31.27
C ALA A 415 17.53 0.76 30.81
N PRO A 416 17.84 -0.16 31.74
CA PRO A 416 18.36 -1.48 31.36
C PRO A 416 17.32 -2.25 30.55
N ILE A 417 17.79 -3.09 29.62
CA ILE A 417 16.96 -3.95 28.79
C ILE A 417 16.84 -5.33 29.45
N ALA A 418 15.63 -5.78 29.74
CA ALA A 418 15.39 -7.05 30.43
C ALA A 418 15.75 -8.25 29.53
N CYS A 419 15.39 -8.21 28.24
CA CYS A 419 15.71 -9.28 27.28
C CYS A 419 17.08 -9.13 26.58
N LEU A 420 18.09 -8.59 27.28
CA LEU A 420 19.40 -8.28 26.69
C LEU A 420 20.09 -9.51 26.09
N GLU A 421 19.99 -10.68 26.73
CA GLU A 421 20.62 -11.93 26.24
C GLU A 421 20.12 -12.33 24.86
N ASP A 422 18.81 -12.24 24.62
CA ASP A 422 18.19 -12.54 23.33
C ASP A 422 18.71 -11.60 22.22
N LEU A 423 18.85 -10.32 22.55
CA LEU A 423 19.38 -9.32 21.62
C LEU A 423 20.87 -9.55 21.36
N MET A 424 21.65 -9.90 22.39
CA MET A 424 23.08 -10.17 22.26
C MET A 424 23.37 -11.40 21.39
N ALA A 425 22.47 -12.40 21.41
CA ALA A 425 22.52 -13.55 20.50
C ALA A 425 22.32 -13.16 19.04
N GLN A 426 21.66 -12.03 18.78
CA GLN A 426 21.46 -11.43 17.45
C GLN A 426 22.49 -10.35 17.11
N GLY A 427 23.58 -10.25 17.89
CA GLY A 427 24.67 -9.31 17.64
C GLY A 427 24.48 -7.93 18.28
N TYR A 428 23.47 -7.73 19.13
CA TYR A 428 23.35 -6.49 19.89
C TYR A 428 24.50 -6.34 20.87
N ARG A 429 25.08 -5.14 20.91
CA ARG A 429 26.15 -4.76 21.85
C ARG A 429 25.78 -3.38 22.38
N PRO A 430 25.34 -3.27 23.65
CA PRO A 430 25.09 -1.98 24.28
C PRO A 430 26.37 -1.14 24.18
N THR A 431 26.29 0.02 23.55
CA THR A 431 27.40 0.94 23.26
C THR A 431 28.50 0.43 22.29
N GLY A 432 28.22 0.47 20.98
CA GLY A 432 28.89 1.48 20.14
C GLY A 432 29.82 1.10 18.97
N THR A 433 30.09 -0.17 18.62
CA THR A 433 30.93 -0.47 17.44
C THR A 433 30.29 -1.53 16.53
N TRP A 434 30.03 -1.12 15.29
CA TRP A 434 29.78 -2.03 14.16
C TRP A 434 31.04 -2.89 13.96
N GLY A 435 30.88 -4.21 14.00
CA GLY A 435 31.93 -5.16 13.63
C GLY A 435 31.85 -5.52 12.16
#